data_AF-A0A7S3HD66-F1
#
_entry.id   AF-A0A7S3HD66-F1
#
_cell.length_a   1.000
_cell.length_b   1.000
_cell.length_c   1.000
_cell.angle_alpha   90.00
_cell.angle_beta   90.00
_cell.angle_gamma   90.00
#
_symmetry.space_group_name_H-M   'P 1'
#
loop_
_entity.id
_entity.type
_entity.pdbx_description
1 polymer ?
#
loop_
_entity_poly.entity_id
_entity_poly.type
_entity_poly.pdbx_seq_one_letter_code
_entity_poly.pdbx_strand_id
1 'polypeptide(L)'
;GMPFNFLLIIPGILVAGGCIVSTSGEINFSMVGVILCFTANIFRSGKVALQQKLMTGTDKFDPCALLFWTSVPCFLIMLGFSLATEGLEPCRHIGRLQGHQLVTLAQSLGICCGNATMLNLAQLFVTKDLGAVGSQLVAQAKSVLTVLGGMVVFGEQVTVIELVGFVVVLLGVYMFSRIEQQGKKDQAHLKAE
;
A
#
# COMPACT_ATOMS: atom_id res chain seq x y z
N GLY A 1 9.82 -15.12 -15.22
CA GLY A 1 9.95 -14.48 -13.89
C GLY A 1 11.15 -13.59 -13.92
N MET A 2 11.06 -12.35 -13.44
CA MET A 2 12.22 -11.45 -13.40
C MET A 2 13.29 -12.03 -12.44
N PRO A 3 14.58 -11.99 -12.81
CA PRO A 3 15.65 -12.52 -11.96
C PRO A 3 15.69 -11.72 -10.65
N PHE A 4 15.56 -12.42 -9.54
CA PHE A 4 15.70 -11.85 -8.19
C PHE A 4 17.19 -11.55 -7.99
N ASN A 5 17.63 -10.33 -8.32
CA ASN A 5 19.00 -9.93 -8.07
C ASN A 5 19.18 -9.73 -6.56
N PHE A 6 20.15 -10.43 -5.97
CA PHE A 6 20.54 -10.29 -4.56
C PHE A 6 20.84 -8.83 -4.15
N LEU A 7 21.19 -7.99 -5.14
CA LEU A 7 21.42 -6.56 -4.96
C LEU A 7 20.17 -5.77 -4.50
N LEU A 8 18.96 -6.27 -4.75
CA LEU A 8 17.70 -5.66 -4.29
C LEU A 8 17.40 -5.94 -2.80
N ILE A 9 18.11 -6.88 -2.17
CA ILE A 9 17.93 -7.21 -0.74
C ILE A 9 18.49 -6.09 0.14
N ILE A 10 19.60 -5.48 -0.27
CA ILE A 10 20.29 -4.40 0.45
C ILE A 10 19.34 -3.21 0.76
N PRO A 11 18.65 -2.60 -0.24
CA PRO A 11 17.72 -1.52 0.05
C PRO A 11 16.51 -1.97 0.87
N GLY A 12 16.07 -3.23 0.74
CA GLY A 12 14.99 -3.78 1.58
C GLY A 12 15.37 -3.83 3.06
N ILE A 13 16.59 -4.27 3.37
CA ILE A 13 17.13 -4.27 4.74
C ILE A 13 17.27 -2.83 5.26
N LEU A 14 17.73 -1.90 4.41
CA LEU A 14 17.86 -0.49 4.79
C LEU A 14 16.51 0.13 5.14
N VAL A 15 15.47 -0.14 4.35
CA VAL A 15 14.09 0.31 4.63
C VAL A 15 13.57 -0.32 5.92
N ALA A 16 13.78 -1.62 6.13
CA ALA A 16 13.37 -2.29 7.36
C ALA A 16 14.07 -1.68 8.60
N GLY A 17 15.37 -1.40 8.51
CA GLY A 17 16.13 -0.73 9.55
C GLY A 17 15.60 0.68 9.84
N GLY A 18 15.31 1.46 8.79
CA GLY A 18 14.70 2.79 8.93
C GLY A 18 13.33 2.74 9.62
N CYS A 19 12.49 1.75 9.31
CA CYS A 19 11.23 1.53 10.01
C CYS A 19 11.42 1.22 11.50
N ILE A 20 12.38 0.38 11.87
CA ILE A 20 12.66 0.04 13.29
C ILE A 20 13.12 1.29 14.06
N VAL A 21 14.00 2.09 13.45
CA VAL A 21 14.47 3.35 14.04
C VAL A 21 13.31 4.33 14.19
N SER A 22 12.44 4.42 13.19
CA SER A 22 11.24 5.26 13.22
C SER A 22 10.31 4.89 14.37
N THR A 23 9.96 3.60 14.48
CA THR A 23 9.06 3.11 15.53
C THR A 23 9.64 3.26 16.94
N SER A 24 10.98 3.22 17.08
CA SER A 24 11.64 3.47 18.37
C SER A 24 11.54 4.94 18.81
N GLY A 25 11.27 5.85 17.88
CA GLY A 25 11.06 7.27 18.14
C GLY A 25 9.63 7.68 18.43
N GLU A 26 8.70 6.75 18.31
CA GLU A 26 7.29 7.06 18.29
C GLU A 26 6.78 7.35 19.69
N ILE A 27 6.09 8.48 19.85
CA ILE A 27 5.64 8.98 21.17
C ILE A 27 4.55 8.09 21.76
N ASN A 28 3.69 7.50 20.90
CA ASN A 28 2.60 6.62 21.28
C ASN A 28 2.92 5.16 20.94
N PHE A 29 4.04 4.65 21.44
CA PHE A 29 4.44 3.27 21.16
C PHE A 29 3.46 2.26 21.78
N SER A 30 2.82 1.45 20.93
CA SER A 30 1.96 0.33 21.34
C SER A 30 2.44 -0.97 20.72
N MET A 31 2.85 -1.91 21.56
CA MET A 31 3.36 -3.22 21.13
C MET A 31 2.28 -4.03 20.39
N VAL A 32 1.01 -3.88 20.77
CA VAL A 32 -0.12 -4.50 20.06
C VAL A 32 -0.23 -3.96 18.63
N GLY A 33 -0.06 -2.65 18.44
CA GLY A 33 -0.03 -2.02 17.13
C GLY A 33 1.11 -2.55 16.25
N VAL A 34 2.30 -2.71 16.81
CA VAL A 34 3.45 -3.28 16.09
C VAL A 34 3.17 -4.70 15.61
N ILE A 35 2.62 -5.56 16.47
CA ILE A 35 2.29 -6.95 16.11
C ILE A 35 1.23 -6.97 15.00
N LEU A 36 0.16 -6.18 15.14
CA LEU A 36 -0.90 -6.05 14.13
C LEU A 36 -0.35 -5.56 12.78
N CYS A 37 0.51 -4.54 12.79
CA CYS A 37 1.19 -4.03 11.60
C CYS A 37 2.06 -5.09 10.94
N PHE A 38 2.78 -5.90 11.72
CA PHE A 38 3.61 -6.98 11.19
C PHE A 38 2.76 -8.06 10.51
N THR A 39 1.69 -8.51 11.17
CA THR A 39 0.73 -9.47 10.59
C THR A 39 0.08 -8.92 9.32
N ALA A 40 -0.32 -7.64 9.33
CA ALA A 40 -0.90 -6.97 8.17
C ALA A 40 0.09 -6.92 7.00
N ASN A 41 1.37 -6.64 7.26
CA ASN A 41 2.42 -6.63 6.24
C ASN A 41 2.66 -8.02 5.63
N ILE A 42 2.63 -9.10 6.43
CA ILE A 42 2.73 -10.47 5.90
C ILE A 42 1.58 -10.76 4.93
N PHE A 43 0.35 -10.46 5.35
CA PHE A 43 -0.84 -10.71 4.52
C PHE A 43 -0.84 -9.84 3.24
N ARG A 44 -0.43 -8.57 3.37
CA ARG A 44 -0.27 -7.64 2.25
C ARG A 44 0.78 -8.14 1.25
N SER A 45 1.92 -8.62 1.73
CA SER A 45 2.99 -9.20 0.92
C SER A 45 2.49 -10.41 0.14
N GLY A 46 1.77 -11.32 0.81
CA GLY A 46 1.17 -12.50 0.19
C GLY A 46 0.15 -12.12 -0.89
N LYS A 47 -0.74 -11.17 -0.61
CA LYS A 47 -1.70 -10.64 -1.58
C LYS A 47 -1.01 -10.07 -2.82
N VAL A 48 0.00 -9.22 -2.64
CA VAL A 48 0.74 -8.60 -3.76
C VAL A 48 1.49 -9.65 -4.59
N ALA A 49 2.11 -10.64 -3.95
CA ALA A 49 2.78 -11.73 -4.65
C ALA A 49 1.80 -12.58 -5.48
N LEU A 50 0.63 -12.92 -4.92
CA LEU A 50 -0.43 -13.63 -5.64
C LEU A 50 -0.98 -12.80 -6.80
N GLN A 51 -1.25 -11.51 -6.57
CA GLN A 51 -1.71 -10.58 -7.63
C GLN A 51 -0.70 -10.51 -8.77
N GLN A 52 0.60 -10.36 -8.47
CA GLN A 52 1.65 -10.38 -9.48
C GLN A 52 1.67 -11.71 -10.26
N LYS A 53 1.55 -12.85 -9.57
CA LYS A 53 1.54 -14.17 -10.22
C LYS A 53 0.34 -14.36 -11.15
N LEU A 54 -0.84 -13.89 -10.74
CA LEU A 54 -2.05 -13.90 -11.56
C LEU A 54 -1.91 -12.99 -12.80
N MET A 55 -1.28 -11.82 -12.66
CA MET A 55 -1.06 -10.88 -13.78
C MET A 55 0.05 -11.32 -14.75
N THR A 56 0.97 -12.17 -14.31
CA THR A 56 2.13 -12.66 -15.10
C THR A 56 1.93 -14.12 -15.56
N GLY A 57 0.81 -14.75 -15.23
CA GLY A 57 0.46 -16.12 -15.60
C GLY A 57 0.06 -16.28 -17.07
N THR A 58 -0.06 -17.53 -17.52
CA THR A 58 -0.36 -17.94 -18.91
C THR A 58 -1.67 -17.36 -19.46
N ASP A 59 -2.66 -17.09 -18.60
CA ASP A 59 -3.88 -16.36 -18.95
C ASP A 59 -3.69 -14.87 -18.63
N LYS A 60 -3.61 -14.04 -19.67
CA LYS A 60 -3.50 -12.57 -19.56
C LYS A 60 -4.77 -11.99 -18.94
N PHE A 61 -4.91 -12.07 -17.63
CA PHE A 61 -5.92 -11.30 -16.92
C PHE A 61 -5.54 -9.82 -16.97
N ASP A 62 -6.42 -9.03 -17.59
CA ASP A 62 -6.30 -7.59 -17.58
C ASP A 62 -6.36 -7.08 -16.12
N PRO A 63 -5.50 -6.13 -15.69
CA PRO A 63 -5.53 -5.57 -14.33
C PRO A 63 -6.94 -5.12 -13.88
N CYS A 64 -7.78 -4.62 -14.80
CA CYS A 64 -9.16 -4.28 -14.48
C CYS A 64 -10.03 -5.51 -14.20
N ALA A 65 -9.86 -6.59 -14.95
CA ALA A 65 -10.58 -7.84 -14.73
C ALA A 65 -10.17 -8.50 -13.41
N LEU A 66 -8.87 -8.46 -13.07
CA LEU A 66 -8.38 -8.96 -11.79
C LEU A 66 -8.94 -8.16 -10.62
N LEU A 67 -8.96 -6.83 -10.74
CA LEU A 67 -9.55 -5.94 -9.73
C LEU A 67 -11.02 -6.31 -9.49
N PHE A 68 -11.82 -6.40 -10.56
CA PHE A 68 -13.23 -6.76 -10.48
C PHE A 68 -13.43 -8.11 -9.79
N TRP A 69 -12.64 -9.12 -10.15
CA TRP A 69 -12.73 -10.45 -9.55
C TRP A 69 -12.32 -10.46 -8.06
N THR A 70 -11.37 -9.60 -7.65
CA THR A 70 -11.01 -9.46 -6.23
C THR A 70 -12.00 -8.62 -5.43
N SER A 71 -12.72 -7.68 -6.06
CA SER A 71 -13.69 -6.82 -5.39
C SER A 71 -14.91 -7.59 -4.88
N VAL A 72 -15.39 -8.58 -5.63
CA VAL A 72 -16.56 -9.40 -5.25
C VAL A 72 -16.35 -10.16 -3.92
N PRO A 73 -15.29 -10.98 -3.74
CA PRO A 73 -15.06 -11.67 -2.47
C PRO A 73 -14.74 -10.69 -1.34
N CYS A 74 -14.02 -9.60 -1.61
CA CYS A 74 -13.77 -8.56 -0.62
C CYS A 74 -15.09 -7.95 -0.11
N PHE A 75 -16.03 -7.64 -1.00
CA PHE A 75 -17.34 -7.12 -0.64
C PHE A 75 -18.11 -8.11 0.26
N LEU A 76 -18.13 -9.39 -0.09
CA LEU A 76 -18.82 -10.41 0.69
C LEU A 76 -18.22 -10.59 2.09
N ILE A 77 -16.88 -10.63 2.19
CA ILE A 77 -16.18 -10.76 3.48
C ILE A 77 -16.41 -9.52 4.34
N MET A 78 -16.28 -8.33 3.75
CA MET A 78 -16.44 -7.06 4.47
C MET A 78 -17.88 -6.85 4.92
N LEU A 79 -18.86 -7.25 4.11
CA LEU A 79 -20.28 -7.25 4.48
C LEU A 79 -20.57 -8.23 5.62
N GLY A 80 -20.03 -9.44 5.56
CA GLY A 80 -20.19 -10.43 6.63
C GLY A 80 -19.57 -9.96 7.94
N PHE A 81 -18.39 -9.33 7.89
CA PHE A 81 -17.73 -8.77 9.05
C PHE A 81 -18.51 -7.58 9.64
N SER A 82 -18.92 -6.63 8.80
CA SER A 82 -19.74 -5.48 9.24
C SER A 82 -21.04 -5.93 9.90
N LEU A 83 -21.72 -6.95 9.36
CA LEU A 83 -22.94 -7.48 9.98
C LEU A 83 -22.65 -8.16 11.33
N ALA A 84 -21.50 -8.80 11.50
CA ALA A 84 -21.11 -9.46 12.74
C ALA A 84 -20.65 -8.47 13.83
N THR A 85 -19.97 -7.38 13.47
CA THR A 85 -19.47 -6.38 14.44
C THR A 85 -20.45 -5.26 14.75
N GLU A 86 -21.16 -4.76 13.73
CA GLU A 86 -22.01 -3.56 13.83
C GLU A 86 -23.51 -3.89 13.80
N GLY A 87 -23.89 -5.11 13.39
CA GLY A 87 -25.28 -5.54 13.33
C GLY A 87 -26.12 -4.75 12.31
N LEU A 88 -27.39 -4.48 12.62
CA LEU A 88 -28.30 -3.68 11.78
C LEU A 88 -28.29 -2.17 12.11
N GLU A 89 -27.43 -1.72 13.02
CA GLU A 89 -27.33 -0.29 13.35
C GLU A 89 -26.98 0.61 12.16
N PRO A 90 -26.02 0.26 11.28
CA PRO A 90 -25.68 1.07 10.11
C PRO A 90 -26.87 1.25 9.15
N CYS A 91 -27.64 0.18 8.92
CA CYS A 91 -28.83 0.22 8.08
C CYS A 91 -29.95 1.08 8.69
N ARG A 92 -30.12 1.04 10.01
CA ARG A 92 -31.09 1.89 10.73
C ARG A 92 -30.67 3.36 10.73
N HIS A 93 -29.37 3.63 10.82
CA HIS A 93 -28.84 5.00 10.74
C HIS A 93 -29.11 5.59 9.36
N ILE A 94 -28.79 4.86 8.29
CA ILE A 94 -29.09 5.25 6.91
C ILE A 94 -30.59 5.49 6.70
N GLY A 95 -31.46 4.65 7.29
CA GLY A 95 -32.91 4.82 7.24
C GLY A 95 -33.46 6.02 8.03
N ARG A 96 -32.68 6.60 8.95
CA ARG A 96 -33.01 7.80 9.73
C ARG A 96 -32.42 9.08 9.14
N LEU A 97 -31.52 8.99 8.16
CA LEU A 97 -30.91 10.17 7.53
C LEU A 97 -31.94 10.91 6.67
N GLN A 98 -32.06 12.22 6.90
CA GLN A 98 -32.85 13.12 6.05
C GLN A 98 -32.18 13.30 4.68
N GLY A 99 -32.97 13.66 3.65
CA GLY A 99 -32.52 13.71 2.25
C GLY A 99 -31.25 14.53 2.01
N HIS A 100 -31.02 15.63 2.74
CA HIS A 100 -29.79 16.42 2.59
C HIS A 100 -28.54 15.69 3.11
N GLN A 101 -28.64 15.03 4.26
CA GLN A 101 -27.56 14.22 4.82
C GLN A 101 -27.26 13.01 3.94
N LEU A 102 -28.29 12.40 3.35
CA LEU A 102 -28.16 11.25 2.46
C LEU A 102 -27.43 11.60 1.15
N VAL A 103 -27.67 12.80 0.60
CA VAL A 103 -26.93 13.30 -0.57
C VAL A 103 -25.47 13.58 -0.23
N THR A 104 -25.18 14.21 0.90
CA THR A 104 -23.79 14.44 1.35
C THR A 104 -23.05 13.13 1.60
N LEU A 105 -23.72 12.15 2.20
CA LEU A 105 -23.16 10.82 2.43
C LEU A 105 -22.92 10.09 1.10
N ALA A 106 -23.88 10.12 0.17
CA ALA A 106 -23.71 9.54 -1.16
C ALA A 106 -22.57 10.20 -1.95
N GLN A 107 -22.42 11.53 -1.88
CA GLN A 107 -21.32 12.24 -2.54
C GLN A 107 -19.97 11.88 -1.92
N SER A 108 -19.84 11.92 -0.59
CA SER A 108 -18.59 11.56 0.09
C SER A 108 -18.21 10.09 -0.16
N LEU A 109 -19.20 9.19 -0.14
CA LEU A 109 -18.99 7.78 -0.46
C LEU A 109 -18.58 7.59 -1.93
N GLY A 110 -19.24 8.29 -2.87
CA GLY A 110 -18.88 8.26 -4.28
C GLY A 110 -17.46 8.74 -4.54
N ILE A 111 -17.06 9.86 -3.91
CA ILE A 111 -15.70 10.40 -3.99
C ILE A 111 -14.70 9.41 -3.37
N CYS A 112 -14.99 8.85 -2.20
CA CYS A 112 -14.10 7.90 -1.53
C CYS A 112 -13.92 6.61 -2.35
N CYS A 113 -15.02 6.03 -2.84
CA CYS A 113 -15.02 4.83 -3.68
C CYS A 113 -14.29 5.08 -5.01
N GLY A 114 -14.51 6.23 -5.64
CA GLY A 114 -13.80 6.63 -6.86
C GLY A 114 -12.29 6.70 -6.63
N ASN A 115 -11.87 7.43 -5.58
CA ASN A 115 -10.46 7.53 -5.20
C ASN A 115 -9.85 6.16 -4.86
N ALA A 116 -10.54 5.35 -4.08
CA ALA A 116 -10.07 4.01 -3.71
C ALA A 116 -9.89 3.11 -4.93
N THR A 117 -10.81 3.18 -5.91
CA THR A 117 -10.71 2.40 -7.15
C THR A 117 -9.51 2.86 -7.98
N MET A 118 -9.32 4.17 -8.15
CA MET A 118 -8.16 4.71 -8.87
C MET A 118 -6.83 4.33 -8.21
N LEU A 119 -6.75 4.41 -6.88
CA LEU A 119 -5.56 4.03 -6.12
C LEU A 119 -5.25 2.53 -6.24
N ASN A 120 -6.26 1.66 -6.15
CA ASN A 120 -6.06 0.23 -6.32
C ASN A 120 -5.63 -0.13 -7.75
N LEU A 121 -6.21 0.52 -8.76
CA LEU A 121 -5.82 0.33 -10.15
C LEU A 121 -4.37 0.79 -10.38
N ALA A 122 -4.00 1.98 -9.91
CA ALA A 122 -2.62 2.48 -9.96
C ALA A 122 -1.65 1.51 -9.27
N GLN A 123 -2.02 0.96 -8.11
CA GLN A 123 -1.20 -0.02 -7.40
C GLN A 123 -1.02 -1.33 -8.20
N LEU A 124 -2.05 -1.79 -8.92
CA LEU A 124 -1.92 -2.96 -9.82
C LEU A 124 -0.99 -2.68 -10.99
N PHE A 125 -1.08 -1.49 -11.62
CA PHE A 125 -0.15 -1.09 -12.67
C PHE A 125 1.29 -1.01 -12.16
N VAL A 126 1.53 -0.35 -11.02
CA VAL A 126 2.86 -0.30 -10.38
C VAL A 126 3.37 -1.72 -10.08
N THR A 127 2.50 -2.62 -9.61
CA THR A 127 2.86 -4.03 -9.35
C THR A 127 3.18 -4.80 -10.61
N LYS A 128 2.57 -4.44 -11.74
CA LYS A 128 2.88 -5.03 -13.03
C LYS A 128 4.25 -4.56 -13.54
N ASP A 129 4.57 -3.28 -13.39
CA ASP A 129 5.76 -2.65 -14.00
C ASP A 129 7.04 -2.72 -13.15
N LEU A 130 6.90 -2.71 -11.82
CA LEU A 130 8.01 -2.80 -10.85
C LEU A 130 8.04 -4.16 -10.12
N GLY A 131 6.99 -4.97 -10.28
CA GLY A 131 6.85 -6.21 -9.53
C GLY A 131 6.44 -6.02 -8.07
N ALA A 132 6.33 -7.14 -7.35
CA ALA A 132 5.82 -7.21 -5.99
C ALA A 132 6.72 -6.49 -4.99
N VAL A 133 8.04 -6.58 -5.16
CA VAL A 133 9.03 -5.95 -4.26
C VAL A 133 9.05 -4.44 -4.46
N GLY A 134 9.13 -3.97 -5.71
CA GLY A 134 9.11 -2.54 -6.01
C GLY A 134 7.80 -1.87 -5.59
N SER A 135 6.66 -2.53 -5.78
CA SER A 135 5.36 -2.04 -5.28
C SER A 135 5.31 -1.85 -3.77
N GLN A 136 5.95 -2.74 -3.01
CA GLN A 136 6.01 -2.58 -1.55
C GLN A 136 6.87 -1.39 -1.15
N LEU A 137 8.01 -1.17 -1.81
CA LEU A 137 8.89 -0.03 -1.53
C LEU A 137 8.22 1.30 -1.87
N VAL A 138 7.51 1.37 -3.00
CA VAL A 138 6.70 2.56 -3.36
C VAL A 138 5.59 2.80 -2.34
N ALA A 139 4.94 1.73 -1.86
CA ALA A 139 3.93 1.85 -0.81
C ALA A 139 4.53 2.40 0.49
N GLN A 140 5.73 1.96 0.89
CA GLN A 140 6.42 2.49 2.07
C GLN A 140 6.80 3.96 1.90
N ALA A 141 7.31 4.36 0.74
CA ALA A 141 7.59 5.77 0.45
C ALA A 141 6.32 6.64 0.52
N LYS A 142 5.20 6.16 -0.02
CA LYS A 142 3.90 6.85 0.08
C LYS A 142 3.47 7.04 1.53
N SER A 143 3.61 6.00 2.35
CA SER A 143 3.29 6.06 3.78
C SER A 143 4.11 7.14 4.47
N VAL A 144 5.44 7.19 4.25
CA VAL A 144 6.32 8.22 4.81
C VAL A 144 5.91 9.62 4.36
N LEU A 145 5.63 9.82 3.07
CA LEU A 145 5.18 11.11 2.54
C LEU A 145 3.87 11.57 3.18
N THR A 146 2.98 10.61 3.45
CA THR A 146 1.68 10.88 4.09
C THR A 146 1.87 11.30 5.54
N VAL A 147 2.78 10.66 6.28
CA VAL A 147 3.12 11.05 7.66
C VAL A 147 3.75 12.45 7.69
N LEU A 148 4.72 12.73 6.82
CA LEU A 148 5.34 14.05 6.72
C LEU A 148 4.32 15.14 6.33
N GLY A 149 3.41 14.84 5.41
CA GLY A 149 2.31 15.75 5.05
C GLY A 149 1.36 15.99 6.23
N GLY A 150 1.02 14.94 6.98
CA GLY A 150 0.24 15.04 8.21
C GLY A 150 0.92 15.92 9.26
N MET A 151 2.22 15.76 9.46
CA MET A 151 3.02 16.60 10.37
C MET A 151 2.94 18.08 9.99
N VAL A 152 3.08 18.42 8.71
CA VAL A 152 3.03 19.82 8.24
C VAL A 152 1.63 20.42 8.40
N VAL A 153 0.58 19.64 8.12
CA VAL A 153 -0.81 20.12 8.14
C VAL A 153 -1.38 20.21 9.55
N PHE A 154 -1.15 19.19 10.38
CA PHE A 154 -1.72 19.08 11.73
C PHE A 154 -0.78 19.57 12.83
N GLY A 155 0.50 19.83 12.51
CA GLY A 155 1.48 20.31 13.48
C GLY A 155 1.81 19.28 14.56
N GLU A 156 1.65 17.99 14.26
CA GLU A 156 1.87 16.92 15.23
C GLU A 156 3.36 16.83 15.62
N GLN A 157 3.63 16.56 16.89
CA GLN A 157 5.00 16.48 17.39
C GLN A 157 5.62 15.15 16.99
N VAL A 158 6.63 15.20 16.12
CA VAL A 158 7.41 14.05 15.68
C VAL A 158 8.80 14.12 16.29
N THR A 159 9.28 13.01 16.85
CA THR A 159 10.62 12.92 17.44
C THR A 159 11.69 13.01 16.35
N VAL A 160 12.83 13.66 16.67
CA VAL A 160 13.98 13.77 15.74
C VAL A 160 14.44 12.40 15.24
N ILE A 161 14.37 11.37 16.09
CA ILE A 161 14.77 10.01 15.72
C ILE A 161 13.79 9.34 14.74
N GLU A 162 12.51 9.69 14.82
CA GLU A 162 11.48 9.25 13.86
C GLU A 162 11.73 9.88 12.48
N LEU A 163 12.04 11.19 12.48
CA LEU A 163 12.43 11.91 11.25
C LEU A 163 13.68 11.30 10.59
N VAL A 164 14.69 10.93 11.38
CA VAL A 164 15.88 10.23 10.87
C VAL A 164 15.49 8.87 10.27
N GLY A 165 14.59 8.12 10.91
CA GLY A 165 14.03 6.88 10.38
C GLY A 165 13.38 7.06 9.01
N PHE A 166 12.55 8.10 8.83
CA PHE A 166 11.93 8.43 7.55
C PHE A 166 12.95 8.78 6.46
N VAL A 167 14.01 9.52 6.79
CA VAL A 167 15.09 9.82 5.84
C VAL A 167 15.79 8.53 5.38
N VAL A 168 16.09 7.62 6.31
CA VAL A 168 16.70 6.32 5.98
C VAL A 168 15.78 5.49 5.09
N VAL A 169 14.48 5.44 5.37
CA VAL A 169 13.50 4.74 4.51
C VAL A 169 13.50 5.34 3.09
N LEU A 170 13.45 6.67 2.97
CA LEU A 170 13.46 7.35 1.67
C LEU A 170 14.76 7.09 0.89
N LEU A 171 15.92 7.07 1.57
CA LEU A 171 17.19 6.71 0.96
C LEU A 171 17.19 5.27 0.45
N GLY A 172 16.63 4.33 1.21
CA GLY A 172 16.52 2.93 0.79
C GLY A 172 15.65 2.74 -0.45
N VAL A 173 14.52 3.43 -0.51
CA VAL A 173 13.65 3.44 -1.70
C VAL A 173 14.34 4.10 -2.89
N TYR A 174 15.08 5.19 -2.67
CA TYR A 174 15.84 5.87 -3.71
C TYR A 174 16.94 4.97 -4.30
N MET A 175 17.72 4.30 -3.45
CA MET A 175 18.75 3.35 -3.87
C MET A 175 18.15 2.20 -4.70
N PHE A 176 17.01 1.64 -4.25
CA PHE A 176 16.30 0.62 -5.02
C PHE A 176 15.90 1.11 -6.40
N SER A 177 15.29 2.30 -6.48
CA SER A 177 14.86 2.90 -7.75
C SER A 177 16.04 3.09 -8.71
N ARG A 178 17.22 3.49 -8.20
CA ARG A 178 18.44 3.62 -9.00
C ARG A 178 18.92 2.27 -9.54
N ILE A 179 18.95 1.23 -8.72
CA ILE A 179 19.38 -0.11 -9.11
C ILE A 179 18.44 -0.69 -10.18
N GLU A 180 17.12 -0.53 -10.01
CA GLU A 180 16.15 -0.97 -11.02
C GLU A 180 16.29 -0.21 -12.35
N GLN A 181 16.53 1.10 -12.30
CA GLN A 181 16.77 1.89 -13.51
C GLN A 181 18.04 1.46 -14.25
N GLN A 182 19.11 1.16 -13.53
CA GLN A 182 20.35 0.66 -14.12
C GLN A 182 20.14 -0.70 -14.78
N GLY A 183 19.49 -1.65 -14.09
CA GLY A 183 19.18 -2.96 -14.66
C GLY A 183 18.31 -2.90 -15.92
N LYS A 184 17.35 -1.97 -16.00
CA LYS A 184 16.55 -1.75 -17.22
C LYS A 184 17.37 -1.17 -18.37
N LYS A 185 18.34 -0.28 -18.09
CA LYS A 185 19.24 0.28 -19.11
C LYS A 185 20.21 -0.76 -19.67
N ASP A 186 20.79 -1.58 -18.81
CA ASP A 186 21.73 -2.63 -19.24
C ASP A 186 21.04 -3.68 -20.12
N GLN A 187 19.80 -4.07 -19.79
CA GLN A 187 19.01 -4.95 -20.65
C GLN A 187 18.61 -4.32 -21.99
N ALA A 188 18.43 -3.00 -22.04
CA ALA A 188 18.12 -2.31 -23.28
C ALA A 188 19.34 -2.25 -24.21
N HIS A 189 20.54 -2.04 -23.65
CA HIS A 189 21.80 -2.12 -24.40
C HIS A 189 22.05 -3.53 -24.94
N LEU A 190 21.84 -4.57 -24.13
CA LEU A 190 22.06 -5.97 -24.56
C LEU A 190 21.09 -6.47 -25.64
N LYS A 191 19.95 -5.80 -25.83
CA LYS A 191 18.99 -6.12 -26.90
C LYS A 191 19.22 -5.30 -28.18
N ALA A 192 20.08 -4.28 -28.10
CA ALA A 192 20.42 -3.41 -29.23
C ALA A 192 21.69 -3.85 -29.96
N GLU A 193 22.54 -4.66 -29.32
CA GLU A 193 23.59 -5.49 -29.94
C GLU A 193 23.01 -6.82 -30.45
#